data_AF-A0A368H9B2-F1
#
_entry.id   AF-A0A368H9B2-F1
#
_cell.length_a   1.000
_cell.length_b   1.000
_cell.length_c   1.000
_cell.angle_alpha   90.00
_cell.angle_beta   90.00
_cell.angle_gamma   90.00
#
_symmetry.space_group_name_H-M   'P 1'
#
loop_
_entity.id
_entity.type
_entity.pdbx_description
1 polymer ?
#
loop_
_entity_poly.entity_id
_entity_poly.type
_entity_poly.pdbx_seq_one_letter_code
_entity_poly.pdbx_strand_id
1 'polypeptide(L)' 'MFFITALAIILLLPALCEGALCAKGKLEKKEIDDYVLNPVNKYRQALVAGTQKNGDTGKNMPKPKSMTTLKE' A
#
# COMPACT_ATOMS: atom_id res chain seq x y z
N MET A 1 -23.43 24.58 22.04
CA MET A 1 -22.34 23.59 22.20
C MET A 1 -22.66 22.22 21.57
N PHE A 2 -23.92 21.73 21.61
CA PHE A 2 -24.31 20.43 21.03
C PHE A 2 -24.38 20.37 19.49
N PHE A 3 -24.62 21.49 18.81
CA PHE A 3 -24.69 21.51 17.34
C PHE A 3 -23.35 21.23 16.67
N ILE A 4 -22.25 21.71 17.27
CA ILE A 4 -20.90 21.58 16.70
C ILE A 4 -20.40 20.14 16.83
N THR A 5 -20.72 19.46 17.94
CA THR A 5 -20.35 18.05 18.15
C THR A 5 -21.11 17.11 17.22
N ALA A 6 -22.40 17.36 16.98
CA ALA A 6 -23.19 16.57 16.03
C ALA A 6 -22.69 16.72 14.57
N LEU A 7 -22.31 17.93 14.17
CA LEU A 7 -21.77 18.19 12.84
C LEU A 7 -20.43 17.49 12.61
N ALA A 8 -19.55 17.48 13.61
CA ALA A 8 -18.27 16.79 13.55
C ALA A 8 -18.44 15.27 13.35
N ILE A 9 -19.43 14.67 14.03
CA ILE A 9 -19.74 13.24 13.88
C ILE A 9 -20.18 12.95 12.43
N ILE A 10 -21.17 13.69 11.91
CA ILE A 10 -21.68 13.48 10.54
C ILE A 10 -20.59 13.64 9.47
N LEU A 11 -19.64 14.55 9.66
CA LEU A 11 -18.55 14.77 8.72
C LEU A 11 -17.46 13.69 8.77
N LEU A 12 -17.28 13.01 9.91
CA LEU A 12 -16.26 11.97 10.10
C LEU A 12 -16.76 10.56 9.75
N LEU A 13 -18.07 10.31 9.83
CA LEU A 13 -18.68 9.01 9.49
C LEU A 13 -18.35 8.48 8.08
N PRO A 14 -18.32 9.30 7.01
CA PRO A 14 -18.01 8.81 5.67
C PRO A 14 -16.62 8.18 5.56
N ALA A 15 -15.65 8.69 6.32
CA ALA A 15 -14.28 8.15 6.35
C ALA A 15 -14.18 6.80 7.09
N LEU A 16 -15.20 6.42 7.86
CA LEU A 16 -15.30 5.12 8.55
C LEU A 16 -16.08 4.08 7.72
N CYS A 17 -16.66 4.46 6.58
CA CYS A 17 -17.45 3.57 5.72
C CYS A 17 -16.74 3.23 4.40
N GLU A 18 -15.41 3.33 4.33
CA GLU A 18 -14.68 2.77 3.20
C GLU A 18 -14.77 1.24 3.26
N GLY A 19 -15.63 0.67 2.42
CA GLY A 19 -15.76 -0.78 2.29
C GLY A 19 -14.61 -1.38 1.47
N ALA A 20 -14.73 -2.67 1.16
CA ALA A 20 -13.75 -3.34 0.32
C ALA A 20 -13.53 -2.59 -1.02
N LEU A 21 -12.26 -2.38 -1.37
CA LEU A 21 -11.89 -1.65 -2.59
C LEU A 21 -12.37 -2.37 -3.86
N CYS A 22 -12.26 -3.69 -3.87
CA CYS A 22 -12.64 -4.52 -5.02
C CYS A 22 -14.07 -5.05 -4.85
N ALA A 23 -14.86 -5.09 -5.93
CA ALA A 23 -16.30 -5.43 -5.90
C ALA A 23 -16.68 -6.77 -5.25
N LYS A 24 -15.76 -7.74 -5.18
CA LYS A 24 -15.89 -9.01 -4.44
C LYS A 24 -14.74 -9.24 -3.45
N GLY A 25 -13.97 -8.19 -3.20
CA GLY A 25 -12.85 -8.19 -2.27
C GLY A 25 -13.33 -8.11 -0.83
N LYS A 26 -12.39 -8.32 0.07
CA LYS A 26 -12.61 -8.20 1.52
C LYS A 26 -11.70 -7.17 2.17
N LEU A 27 -10.80 -6.58 1.38
CA LEU A 27 -9.79 -5.65 1.86
C LEU A 27 -10.15 -4.24 1.44
N GLU A 28 -10.04 -3.33 2.39
CA GLU A 28 -10.10 -1.89 2.17
C GLU A 28 -8.87 -1.42 1.42
N LYS A 29 -8.95 -0.22 0.82
CA LYS A 29 -7.82 0.35 0.09
C LYS A 29 -6.57 0.44 0.96
N LYS A 30 -6.73 0.92 2.19
CA LYS A 30 -5.63 1.07 3.14
C LYS A 30 -4.90 -0.24 3.40
N GLU A 31 -5.64 -1.35 3.51
CA GLU A 31 -5.03 -2.66 3.75
C GLU A 31 -4.21 -3.13 2.53
N ILE A 32 -4.73 -2.90 1.32
CA ILE A 32 -4.04 -3.23 0.07
C ILE A 32 -2.78 -2.37 -0.07
N ASP A 33 -2.90 -1.06 0.13
CA ASP A 33 -1.79 -0.12 0.02
C ASP A 33 -0.70 -0.44 1.05
N ASP A 34 -1.05 -0.48 2.34
CA ASP A 34 -0.09 -0.49 3.44
C ASP A 34 0.55 -1.87 3.63
N TYR A 35 -0.20 -2.96 3.42
CA TYR A 35 0.28 -4.32 3.69
C TYR A 35 0.68 -5.11 2.44
N VAL A 36 0.28 -4.68 1.24
CA VAL A 36 0.61 -5.39 0.00
C VAL A 36 1.46 -4.52 -0.92
N LEU A 37 0.93 -3.41 -1.42
CA LEU A 37 1.57 -2.65 -2.49
C LEU A 37 2.82 -1.91 -2.01
N ASN A 38 2.76 -1.23 -0.87
CA ASN A 38 3.91 -0.51 -0.31
C ASN A 38 5.09 -1.45 0.03
N PRO A 39 4.90 -2.58 0.74
CA PRO A 39 5.97 -3.53 0.99
C PRO A 39 6.57 -4.10 -0.30
N VAL A 40 5.74 -4.52 -1.26
CA VAL A 40 6.23 -5.07 -2.53
C VAL A 40 7.01 -4.02 -3.32
N ASN A 41 6.49 -2.80 -3.44
CA ASN A 41 7.18 -1.71 -4.13
C ASN A 41 8.51 -1.34 -3.45
N LYS A 42 8.59 -1.37 -2.11
CA LYS A 42 9.84 -1.16 -1.38
C LYS A 42 10.92 -2.15 -1.78
N TYR A 43 10.60 -3.44 -1.88
CA TYR A 43 11.56 -4.46 -2.35
C TYR A 43 11.87 -4.32 -3.84
N ARG A 44 10.88 -3.97 -4.67
CA ARG A 44 11.12 -3.67 -6.10
C ARG A 44 12.07 -2.49 -6.28
N GLN A 45 11.99 -1.47 -5.43
CA GLN A 45 12.93 -0.35 -5.42
C GLN A 45 14.34 -0.78 -4.99
N ALA A 46 14.47 -1.66 -3.98
CA ALA A 46 15.78 -2.21 -3.60
C ALA A 46 16.44 -3.01 -4.74
N LEU A 47 15.64 -3.71 -5.54
CA LEU A 47 16.10 -4.38 -6.77
C LEU A 47 16.55 -3.38 -7.84
N VAL A 48 15.79 -2.31 -8.09
CA VAL A 48 16.19 -1.22 -9.02
C VAL A 48 17.50 -0.55 -8.56
N ALA A 49 17.62 -0.29 -7.27
CA ALA A 49 18.84 0.25 -6.66
C ALA A 49 20.03 -0.73 -6.75
N GLY A 50 19.76 -2.03 -6.98
CA GLY A 50 20.78 -3.09 -7.01
C GLY A 50 21.33 -3.40 -5.62
N THR A 51 20.55 -3.21 -4.56
CA THR A 51 20.94 -3.43 -3.16
C THR A 51 20.34 -4.70 -2.57
N GLN A 52 19.31 -5.26 -3.20
CA GLN A 52 18.68 -6.49 -2.75
C GLN A 52 19.63 -7.69 -2.89
N LYS A 53 19.85 -8.41 -1.79
CA LYS A 53 20.65 -9.63 -1.74
C LYS A 53 19.91 -10.81 -2.34
N ASN A 54 20.65 -11.63 -3.07
CA ASN A 54 20.26 -12.97 -3.46
C ASN A 54 20.51 -13.92 -2.27
N GLY A 55 19.50 -14.68 -1.87
CA GLY A 55 19.55 -15.54 -0.68
C GLY A 55 20.46 -16.75 -0.80
N ASP A 56 20.73 -17.20 -2.02
CA ASP A 56 21.59 -18.36 -2.31
C ASP A 56 23.08 -17.96 -2.37
N THR A 57 23.38 -16.86 -3.07
CA THR A 57 24.77 -16.46 -3.36
C THR A 57 25.32 -15.36 -2.43
N GLY A 58 24.47 -14.67 -1.67
CA GLY A 58 24.84 -13.49 -0.86
C GLY A 58 25.28 -12.25 -1.66
N LYS A 59 25.32 -12.36 -3.00
CA LYS A 59 25.58 -11.24 -3.92
C LYS A 59 24.31 -10.43 -4.14
N ASN A 60 24.43 -9.22 -4.64
CA ASN A 60 23.25 -8.43 -5.00
C ASN A 60 22.63 -9.00 -6.28
N MET A 61 21.31 -9.00 -6.36
CA MET A 61 20.59 -9.36 -7.58
C MET A 61 20.89 -8.34 -8.69
N PRO A 62 20.88 -8.78 -9.97
CA PRO A 62 21.09 -7.89 -11.10
C PRO A 62 20.00 -6.82 -11.16
N LYS A 63 20.38 -5.61 -11.58
CA LYS A 63 19.41 -4.53 -11.77
C LYS A 63 18.44 -4.87 -12.91
N PRO A 64 17.13 -4.67 -12.73
CA PRO A 64 16.16 -4.84 -13.80
C PRO A 64 16.32 -3.75 -14.86
N LYS A 65 16.01 -4.07 -16.13
CA LYS A 65 16.02 -3.08 -17.22
C LYS A 65 14.90 -2.05 -17.09
N SER A 66 13.70 -2.49 -16.72
CA SER A 66 12.53 -1.62 -16.56
C SER A 66 11.59 -2.23 -15.53
N MET A 67 11.63 -1.73 -14.31
CA MET A 67 10.76 -2.15 -13.21
C MET A 67 9.77 -1.03 -12.90
N THR A 68 8.48 -1.26 -13.13
CA THR A 68 7.42 -0.30 -12.83
C THR A 68 6.99 -0.36 -11.36
N THR A 69 6.48 0.77 -10.86
CA THR A 69 5.76 0.83 -9.59
C THR A 69 4.39 0.18 -9.74
N LEU A 70 4.03 -0.70 -8.81
CA LEU A 70 2.71 -1.32 -8.75
C LEU A 70 1.71 -0.36 -8.09
N LYS A 71 0.47 -0.39 -8.57
CA LYS A 71 -0.66 0.41 -8.08
C LYS A 71 -1.94 -0.39 -8.30
N GLU A 72 -2.95 -0.11 -7.49
CA GLU A 72 -4.35 -0.53 -7.71
C GLU A 72 -4.99 0.11 -8.96
#